data_AF-A0A182TX04-F1
#
_entry.id   AF-A0A182TX04-F1
#
_cell.length_a   1.000
_cell.length_b   1.000
_cell.length_c   1.000
_cell.angle_alpha   90.00
_cell.angle_beta   90.00
_cell.angle_gamma   90.00
#
_symmetry.space_group_name_H-M   'P 1'
#
loop_
_entity.id
_entity.type
_entity.pdbx_description
1 polymer ?
#
loop_
_entity_poly.entity_id
_entity_poly.type
_entity_poly.pdbx_seq_one_letter_code
_entity_poly.pdbx_strand_id
1 'polypeptide(L)'
;MMLCSGSSSSSLSSSSTEDDLCDHSTLTDSGCCSVCHRAKIFVNRSMHLENIKFYGFDMDYTIAEYKSPQYEQLGFDLVKERLVSLGYPAEIRQFEYDPSFPVRGLWFDSLYGNLLKVDAYGNILVCVHGFEFLKHHQVYELYPNKFLQLDESRVYVLNTLFNLPETYLFACLVDFFTHSPQYAEQVDRTGVKYGELFMSFKSIFQDVRGAVDWVHIYGDLKKKTLEVSLLKDF
;
A
#
# COMPACT_ATOMS: atom_id res chain seq x y z
N MET A 1 18.72 -2.26 -62.00
CA MET A 1 17.65 -3.18 -62.45
C MET A 1 16.35 -2.59 -61.95
N MET A 2 15.40 -2.41 -62.87
CA MET A 2 13.99 -1.95 -62.72
C MET A 2 13.28 -2.49 -61.47
N LEU A 3 12.14 -2.00 -60.97
CA LEU A 3 11.28 -0.78 -61.04
C LEU A 3 10.10 -1.12 -60.10
N CYS A 4 9.55 -0.12 -59.39
CA CYS A 4 8.12 0.05 -59.03
C CYS A 4 7.40 -1.05 -58.18
N SER A 5 6.40 -0.79 -57.34
CA SER A 5 5.52 0.36 -57.08
C SER A 5 4.53 0.05 -55.96
N GLY A 6 4.05 1.11 -55.28
CA GLY A 6 2.68 1.24 -54.76
C GLY A 6 2.49 0.89 -53.27
N SER A 7 2.42 1.83 -52.31
CA SER A 7 1.45 2.90 -52.03
C SER A 7 0.06 2.43 -51.58
N SER A 8 -0.26 2.62 -50.29
CA SER A 8 -1.44 3.39 -49.85
C SER A 8 -1.51 3.54 -48.34
N SER A 9 -1.55 4.79 -47.91
CA SER A 9 -1.92 5.32 -46.59
C SER A 9 -3.39 5.05 -46.24
N SER A 10 -3.71 4.88 -44.95
CA SER A 10 -4.97 5.40 -44.38
C SER A 10 -4.91 5.49 -42.85
N SER A 11 -4.93 6.75 -42.39
CA SER A 11 -5.64 7.29 -41.22
C SER A 11 -5.81 6.43 -39.96
N LEU A 12 -5.14 6.85 -38.88
CA LEU A 12 -5.68 6.70 -37.54
C LEU A 12 -6.98 7.52 -37.43
N SER A 13 -8.09 6.85 -37.12
CA SER A 13 -9.28 7.47 -36.57
C SER A 13 -9.59 6.80 -35.23
N SER A 14 -9.60 7.63 -34.19
CA SER A 14 -10.15 7.36 -32.87
C SER A 14 -11.65 7.04 -32.94
N SER A 15 -12.08 5.98 -32.27
CA SER A 15 -13.46 5.90 -31.75
C SER A 15 -13.49 4.97 -30.55
N SER A 16 -13.65 5.60 -29.39
CA SER A 16 -14.12 5.02 -28.13
C SER A 16 -15.51 4.40 -28.30
N THR A 17 -15.84 3.51 -27.35
CA THR A 17 -17.19 3.04 -26.96
C THR A 17 -17.96 2.21 -27.97
N GLU A 18 -17.89 0.88 -27.85
CA GLU A 18 -19.06 -0.01 -28.00
C GLU A 18 -18.94 -1.19 -27.01
N ASP A 19 -20.08 -1.55 -26.43
CA ASP A 19 -20.29 -2.52 -25.36
C ASP A 19 -19.90 -3.96 -25.75
N ASP A 20 -18.82 -4.49 -25.16
CA ASP A 20 -18.57 -5.95 -25.13
C ASP A 20 -19.32 -6.59 -23.95
N LEU A 21 -20.66 -6.55 -24.00
CA LEU A 21 -21.50 -7.47 -23.24
C LEU A 21 -21.31 -8.87 -23.83
N CYS A 22 -20.66 -9.76 -23.08
CA CYS A 22 -20.56 -11.17 -23.47
C CYS A 22 -21.96 -11.74 -23.77
N ASP A 23 -22.19 -12.07 -25.04
CA ASP A 23 -23.40 -12.78 -25.46
C ASP A 23 -23.40 -14.20 -24.85
N HIS A 24 -24.47 -14.54 -24.14
CA HIS A 24 -24.60 -15.79 -23.39
C HIS A 24 -24.80 -17.04 -24.28
N SER A 25 -24.63 -16.90 -25.60
CA SER A 25 -24.98 -17.92 -26.59
C SER A 25 -23.82 -18.84 -27.04
N THR A 26 -22.58 -18.60 -26.59
CA THR A 26 -21.40 -19.41 -26.97
C THR A 26 -20.54 -19.81 -25.77
N LEU A 27 -21.09 -20.66 -24.90
CA LEU A 27 -20.30 -21.40 -23.91
C LEU A 27 -19.91 -22.77 -24.49
N THR A 28 -18.75 -22.85 -25.14
CA THR A 28 -18.05 -24.11 -25.32
C THR A 28 -17.15 -24.38 -24.10
N ASP A 29 -17.14 -25.64 -23.67
CA ASP A 29 -16.64 -26.20 -22.40
C ASP A 29 -15.11 -26.09 -22.15
N SER A 30 -14.39 -25.14 -22.75
CA SER A 30 -12.92 -25.08 -22.61
C SER A 30 -12.30 -23.75 -23.02
N GLY A 31 -12.79 -22.65 -22.45
CA GLY A 31 -12.16 -21.35 -22.64
C GLY A 31 -12.76 -20.27 -21.76
N CYS A 32 -12.29 -20.15 -20.52
CA CYS A 32 -12.70 -19.04 -19.65
C CYS A 32 -12.13 -17.73 -20.22
N CYS A 33 -12.98 -16.92 -20.84
CA CYS A 33 -12.63 -15.56 -21.26
C CYS A 33 -12.18 -14.73 -20.04
N SER A 34 -11.02 -14.09 -20.11
CA SER A 34 -10.46 -13.27 -19.01
C SER A 34 -11.40 -12.14 -18.57
N VAL A 35 -12.24 -11.66 -19.49
CA VAL A 35 -13.29 -10.66 -19.24
C VAL A 35 -14.36 -11.19 -18.29
N CYS A 36 -14.77 -12.45 -18.46
CA CYS A 36 -15.82 -13.06 -17.67
C CYS A 36 -15.40 -13.33 -16.20
N HIS A 37 -14.10 -13.32 -15.89
CA HIS A 37 -13.61 -13.42 -14.51
C HIS A 37 -13.68 -12.09 -13.76
N ARG A 38 -13.47 -10.96 -14.46
CA ARG A 38 -13.46 -9.61 -13.84
C ARG A 38 -14.85 -9.16 -13.36
N ALA A 39 -15.92 -9.63 -14.00
CA ALA A 39 -17.29 -9.27 -13.66
C ALA A 39 -17.97 -10.22 -12.65
N LYS A 40 -17.23 -11.15 -12.04
CA LYS A 40 -17.81 -12.12 -11.09
C LYS A 40 -18.02 -11.51 -9.71
N ILE A 41 -19.18 -11.78 -9.12
CA ILE A 41 -19.46 -11.55 -7.69
C ILE A 41 -19.21 -12.87 -6.95
N PHE A 42 -18.20 -12.90 -6.09
CA PHE A 42 -17.86 -14.08 -5.28
C PHE A 42 -18.78 -14.20 -4.06
N VAL A 43 -19.10 -15.44 -3.66
CA VAL A 43 -20.08 -15.72 -2.59
C VAL A 43 -19.42 -16.55 -1.49
N ASN A 44 -19.27 -15.97 -0.30
CA ASN A 44 -18.84 -16.69 0.90
C ASN A 44 -20.02 -17.34 1.65
N ARG A 45 -21.18 -16.65 1.70
CA ARG A 45 -22.43 -17.12 2.32
C ARG A 45 -23.58 -16.82 1.38
N SER A 46 -24.52 -17.74 1.25
CA SER A 46 -25.71 -17.58 0.40
C SER A 46 -26.52 -16.34 0.79
N MET A 47 -26.94 -15.56 -0.21
CA MET A 47 -27.72 -14.34 -0.03
C MET A 47 -28.81 -14.25 -1.10
N HIS A 48 -30.05 -14.02 -0.67
CA HIS A 48 -31.21 -13.83 -1.56
C HIS A 48 -31.42 -12.33 -1.80
N LEU A 49 -30.97 -11.82 -2.95
CA LEU A 49 -31.02 -10.38 -3.26
C LEU A 49 -32.44 -9.79 -3.29
N GLU A 50 -33.46 -10.62 -3.59
CA GLU A 50 -34.88 -10.22 -3.57
C GLU A 50 -35.38 -9.71 -2.20
N ASN A 51 -34.74 -10.18 -1.12
CA ASN A 51 -35.09 -9.82 0.25
C ASN A 51 -34.41 -8.53 0.73
N ILE A 52 -33.44 -8.01 -0.02
CA ILE A 52 -32.73 -6.77 0.30
C ILE A 52 -33.57 -5.56 -0.13
N LYS A 53 -33.82 -4.63 0.79
CA LYS A 53 -34.63 -3.41 0.55
C LYS A 53 -33.82 -2.12 0.50
N PHE A 54 -32.61 -2.13 1.05
CA PHE A 54 -31.74 -0.97 1.14
C PHE A 54 -30.33 -1.36 0.71
N TYR A 55 -29.70 -0.48 -0.08
CA TYR A 55 -28.31 -0.63 -0.52
C TYR A 55 -27.53 0.57 0.03
N GLY A 56 -26.60 0.30 0.93
CA GLY A 56 -25.68 1.30 1.47
C GLY A 56 -24.35 1.22 0.74
N PHE A 57 -23.75 2.37 0.46
CA PHE A 57 -22.43 2.46 -0.17
C PHE A 57 -21.49 3.29 0.69
N ASP A 58 -20.26 2.82 0.83
CA ASP A 58 -19.13 3.65 1.24
C ASP A 58 -18.59 4.42 0.02
N MET A 59 -17.82 5.47 0.25
CA MET A 59 -17.34 6.35 -0.81
C MET A 59 -15.92 5.95 -1.24
N ASP A 60 -14.95 6.12 -0.36
CA ASP A 60 -13.53 5.94 -0.66
C ASP A 60 -13.18 4.47 -0.90
N TYR A 61 -12.49 4.19 -2.02
CA TYR A 61 -12.14 2.84 -2.48
C TYR A 61 -13.34 1.87 -2.63
N THR A 62 -14.57 2.40 -2.66
CA THR A 62 -15.80 1.64 -2.95
C THR A 62 -16.52 2.20 -4.18
N ILE A 63 -16.91 3.48 -4.16
CA ILE A 63 -17.42 4.19 -5.34
C ILE A 63 -16.29 4.98 -6.00
N ALA A 64 -15.51 5.70 -5.20
CA ALA A 64 -14.38 6.50 -5.66
C ALA A 64 -13.10 5.67 -5.55
N GLU A 65 -12.72 5.01 -6.65
CA GLU A 65 -11.45 4.29 -6.74
C GLU A 65 -10.32 5.24 -7.12
N TYR A 66 -9.37 5.43 -6.22
CA TYR A 66 -8.19 6.24 -6.47
C TYR A 66 -7.20 5.49 -7.38
N LYS A 67 -6.62 6.20 -8.35
CA LYS A 67 -5.67 5.61 -9.31
C LYS A 67 -4.36 5.26 -8.63
N SER A 68 -3.99 3.98 -8.70
CA SER A 68 -2.71 3.44 -8.25
C SER A 68 -1.66 3.46 -9.38
N PRO A 69 -0.38 3.83 -9.12
CA PRO A 69 0.20 4.19 -7.82
C PRO A 69 0.17 5.70 -7.51
N GLN A 70 -0.51 6.51 -8.32
CA GLN A 70 -0.36 7.98 -8.26
C GLN A 70 -0.92 8.57 -6.96
N TYR A 71 -2.04 8.02 -6.45
CA TYR A 71 -2.62 8.49 -5.20
C TYR A 71 -1.76 8.12 -3.99
N GLU A 72 -1.24 6.90 -3.96
CA GLU A 72 -0.35 6.42 -2.92
C GLU A 72 0.96 7.21 -2.90
N GLN A 73 1.55 7.47 -4.06
CA GLN A 73 2.74 8.30 -4.19
C GLN A 73 2.51 9.73 -3.69
N LEU A 74 1.38 10.34 -4.04
CA LEU A 74 1.01 11.68 -3.54
C LEU A 74 0.90 11.68 -2.01
N GLY A 75 0.23 10.68 -1.44
CA GLY A 75 0.13 10.52 0.02
C GLY A 75 1.50 10.35 0.67
N PHE A 76 2.34 9.48 0.11
CA PHE A 76 3.70 9.24 0.56
C PHE A 76 4.53 10.53 0.57
N ASP A 77 4.46 11.31 -0.52
CA ASP A 77 5.21 12.55 -0.68
C ASP A 77 4.82 13.62 0.35
N LEU A 78 3.53 13.77 0.61
CA LEU A 78 3.05 14.72 1.61
C LEU A 78 3.43 14.31 3.04
N VAL A 79 3.38 13.01 3.33
CA VAL A 79 3.70 12.49 4.67
C VAL A 79 5.20 12.63 4.97
N LYS A 80 6.10 12.33 4.03
CA LYS A 80 7.55 12.53 4.25
C LYS A 80 7.88 14.02 4.47
N GLU A 81 7.27 14.94 3.71
CA GLU A 81 7.47 16.37 3.94
C GLU A 81 6.96 16.81 5.32
N ARG A 82 5.82 16.25 5.76
CA ARG A 82 5.30 16.50 7.09
C ARG A 82 6.26 16.01 8.17
N LEU A 83 6.83 14.81 8.04
CA LEU A 83 7.82 14.29 8.98
C LEU A 83 9.06 15.16 9.06
N VAL A 84 9.59 15.62 7.92
CA VAL A 84 10.75 16.54 7.95
C VAL A 84 10.40 17.85 8.65
N SER A 85 9.18 18.36 8.46
CA SER A 85 8.73 19.56 9.19
C SER A 85 8.64 19.35 10.72
N LEU A 86 8.49 18.11 11.17
CA LEU A 86 8.49 17.72 12.59
C LEU A 86 9.91 17.50 13.15
N GLY A 87 10.94 17.57 12.31
CA GLY A 87 12.34 17.42 12.73
C GLY A 87 13.00 16.10 12.33
N TYR A 88 12.34 15.26 11.53
CA TYR A 88 13.02 14.09 10.94
C TYR A 88 14.14 14.52 9.97
N PRO A 89 15.15 13.66 9.74
CA PRO A 89 16.29 13.95 8.87
C PRO A 89 15.85 14.36 7.46
N ALA A 90 16.50 15.37 6.88
CA ALA A 90 16.11 15.91 5.57
C ALA A 90 16.32 14.91 4.43
N GLU A 91 17.17 13.91 4.63
CA GLU A 91 17.50 12.82 3.73
C GLU A 91 16.27 12.00 3.33
N ILE A 92 15.26 11.89 4.21
CA ILE A 92 14.04 11.11 3.92
C ILE A 92 13.24 11.69 2.75
N ARG A 93 13.49 12.94 2.34
CA ARG A 93 12.88 13.53 1.13
C ARG A 93 13.22 12.74 -0.13
N GLN A 94 14.38 12.09 -0.14
CA GLN A 94 14.89 11.32 -1.27
C GLN A 94 14.19 9.97 -1.44
N PHE A 95 13.38 9.54 -0.46
CA PHE A 95 12.63 8.28 -0.62
C PHE A 95 11.65 8.38 -1.78
N GLU A 96 11.61 7.36 -2.61
CA GLU A 96 10.67 7.23 -3.72
C GLU A 96 9.72 6.09 -3.43
N TYR A 97 8.42 6.32 -3.62
CA TYR A 97 7.40 5.30 -3.35
C TYR A 97 7.51 4.13 -4.35
N ASP A 98 7.73 2.92 -3.85
CA ASP A 98 7.72 1.68 -4.64
C ASP A 98 6.42 0.89 -4.39
N PRO A 99 5.48 0.84 -5.35
CA PRO A 99 4.22 0.12 -5.19
C PRO A 99 4.38 -1.41 -5.16
N SER A 100 5.55 -1.95 -5.49
CA SER A 100 5.78 -3.41 -5.53
C SER A 100 6.04 -4.03 -4.16
N PHE A 101 6.41 -3.22 -3.16
CA PHE A 101 6.73 -3.68 -1.82
C PHE A 101 5.51 -3.84 -0.90
N PRO A 102 4.66 -2.81 -0.67
CA PRO A 102 3.64 -2.90 0.35
C PRO A 102 2.50 -3.84 -0.05
N VAL A 103 2.09 -4.69 0.88
CA VAL A 103 0.90 -5.54 0.76
C VAL A 103 -0.10 -5.15 1.84
N ARG A 104 -1.38 -5.06 1.48
CA ARG A 104 -2.45 -4.76 2.43
C ARG A 104 -2.62 -5.88 3.47
N GLY A 105 -2.90 -5.51 4.71
CA GLY A 105 -3.15 -6.43 5.82
C GLY A 105 -1.90 -6.85 6.59
N LEU A 106 -0.76 -6.19 6.35
CA LEU A 106 0.44 -6.39 7.17
C LEU A 106 0.22 -5.86 8.59
N TRP A 107 0.89 -6.51 9.54
CA TRP A 107 0.96 -6.09 10.93
C TRP A 107 2.26 -5.33 11.14
N PHE A 108 2.19 -4.14 11.71
CA PHE A 108 3.36 -3.43 12.19
C PHE A 108 3.57 -3.71 13.67
N ASP A 109 4.70 -4.33 14.03
CA ASP A 109 5.10 -4.53 15.41
C ASP A 109 5.86 -3.28 15.92
N SER A 110 5.20 -2.47 16.73
CA SER A 110 5.78 -1.24 17.29
C SER A 110 6.88 -1.48 18.32
N LEU A 111 7.05 -2.72 18.81
CA LEU A 111 8.15 -3.04 19.73
C LEU A 111 9.48 -3.16 18.99
N TYR A 112 9.51 -3.93 17.90
CA TYR A 112 10.74 -4.25 17.17
C TYR A 112 10.85 -3.61 15.77
N GLY A 113 9.85 -2.82 15.36
CA GLY A 113 9.86 -2.12 14.07
C GLY A 113 9.73 -3.04 12.86
N ASN A 114 9.07 -4.19 13.01
CA ASN A 114 8.95 -5.19 11.95
C ASN A 114 7.60 -5.14 11.25
N LEU A 115 7.60 -5.36 9.94
CA LEU A 115 6.40 -5.67 9.16
C LEU A 115 6.21 -7.18 9.11
N LEU A 116 5.04 -7.63 9.57
CA LEU A 116 4.70 -9.04 9.71
C LEU A 116 3.53 -9.38 8.81
N LYS A 117 3.69 -10.44 8.01
CA LYS A 117 2.57 -11.13 7.37
C LYS A 117 2.18 -12.29 8.27
N VAL A 118 0.95 -12.30 8.75
CA VAL A 118 0.45 -13.34 9.67
C VAL A 118 -0.71 -14.10 9.07
N ASP A 119 -0.97 -15.30 9.59
CA ASP A 119 -2.20 -16.03 9.32
C ASP A 119 -3.35 -15.62 10.26
N ALA A 120 -4.51 -16.26 10.11
CA ALA A 120 -5.70 -15.99 10.94
C ALA A 120 -5.51 -16.33 12.44
N TYR A 121 -4.48 -17.08 12.80
CA TYR A 121 -4.18 -17.47 14.17
C TYR A 121 -3.04 -16.63 14.77
N GLY A 122 -2.42 -15.70 14.02
CA GLY A 122 -1.28 -14.91 14.49
C GLY A 122 0.08 -15.59 14.31
N ASN A 123 0.17 -16.69 13.56
CA ASN A 123 1.46 -17.27 13.19
C ASN A 123 2.13 -16.40 12.13
N ILE A 124 3.41 -16.12 12.31
CA ILE A 124 4.19 -15.27 11.42
C ILE A 124 4.57 -16.08 10.18
N LEU A 125 4.10 -15.65 9.02
CA LEU A 125 4.43 -16.22 7.71
C LEU A 125 5.70 -15.57 7.14
N VAL A 126 5.76 -14.24 7.20
CA VAL A 126 6.87 -13.41 6.72
C VAL A 126 7.15 -12.33 7.74
N CYS A 127 8.43 -12.02 7.97
CA CYS A 127 8.90 -10.94 8.82
C CYS A 127 9.93 -10.12 8.06
N VAL A 128 9.74 -8.81 8.01
CA VAL A 128 10.62 -7.87 7.32
C VAL A 128 11.04 -6.77 8.30
N HIS A 129 12.34 -6.50 8.38
CA HIS A 129 12.90 -5.38 9.14
C HIS A 129 13.52 -4.38 8.16
N GLY A 130 12.93 -3.20 8.02
CA GLY A 130 13.26 -2.30 6.92
C GLY A 130 12.95 -2.95 5.58
N PHE A 131 13.97 -3.21 4.76
CA PHE A 131 13.86 -4.03 3.54
C PHE A 131 14.46 -5.44 3.65
N GLU A 132 14.98 -5.82 4.82
CA GLU A 132 15.56 -7.14 5.05
C GLU A 132 14.48 -8.17 5.42
N PHE A 133 14.35 -9.22 4.60
CA PHE A 133 13.53 -10.38 4.94
C PHE A 133 14.26 -11.26 5.97
N LEU A 134 13.74 -11.30 7.19
CA LEU A 134 14.35 -12.06 8.27
C LEU A 134 14.20 -13.57 8.03
N LYS A 135 15.30 -14.30 8.23
CA LYS A 135 15.32 -15.77 8.16
C LYS A 135 14.66 -16.36 9.41
N HIS A 136 14.24 -17.62 9.30
CA HIS A 136 13.54 -18.32 10.38
C HIS A 136 14.22 -18.20 11.74
N HIS A 137 15.54 -18.40 11.83
CA HIS A 137 16.25 -18.29 13.11
C HIS A 137 16.19 -16.89 13.73
N GLN A 138 16.36 -15.83 12.94
CA GLN A 138 16.22 -14.43 13.40
C GLN A 138 14.79 -14.15 13.89
N VAL A 139 13.77 -14.72 13.21
CA VAL A 139 12.37 -14.59 13.64
C VAL A 139 12.14 -15.29 14.98
N TYR A 140 12.74 -16.46 15.22
CA TYR A 140 12.62 -17.16 16.50
C TYR A 140 13.30 -16.43 17.67
N GLU A 141 14.35 -15.65 17.41
CA GLU A 141 14.98 -14.80 18.43
C GLU A 141 14.03 -13.70 18.93
N LEU A 142 13.28 -13.08 18.01
CA LEU A 142 12.38 -11.97 18.33
C LEU A 142 10.98 -12.44 18.76
N TYR A 143 10.51 -13.55 18.19
CA TYR A 143 9.17 -14.11 18.39
C TYR A 143 9.28 -15.59 18.76
N PRO A 144 9.47 -15.91 20.05
CA PRO A 144 9.42 -17.29 20.51
C PRO A 144 8.10 -17.93 20.09
N ASN A 145 8.16 -19.11 19.47
CA ASN A 145 7.03 -19.83 18.84
C ASN A 145 6.54 -19.29 17.49
N LYS A 146 7.22 -18.31 16.87
CA LYS A 146 6.83 -17.74 15.56
C LYS A 146 5.37 -17.24 15.55
N PHE A 147 4.94 -16.70 16.68
CA PHE A 147 3.57 -16.30 16.95
C PHE A 147 3.58 -14.91 17.56
N LEU A 148 2.62 -14.08 17.17
CA LEU A 148 2.34 -12.80 17.80
C LEU A 148 0.85 -12.70 18.06
N GLN A 149 0.48 -12.45 19.32
CA GLN A 149 -0.89 -12.15 19.67
C GLN A 149 -1.26 -10.75 19.16
N LEU A 150 -2.46 -10.61 18.60
CA LEU A 150 -3.00 -9.30 18.26
C LEU A 150 -3.31 -8.53 19.56
N ASP A 151 -2.41 -7.62 19.90
CA ASP A 151 -2.55 -6.66 20.99
C ASP A 151 -2.44 -5.25 20.41
N GLU A 152 -3.53 -4.49 20.44
CA GLU A 152 -3.61 -3.14 19.87
C GLU A 152 -2.60 -2.16 20.49
N SER A 153 -2.06 -2.46 21.68
CA SER A 153 -1.04 -1.63 22.33
C SER A 153 0.35 -1.76 21.69
N ARG A 154 0.58 -2.85 20.95
CA ARG A 154 1.85 -3.23 20.31
C ARG A 154 1.73 -3.37 18.79
N VAL A 155 0.63 -3.91 18.30
CA VAL A 155 0.41 -4.28 16.91
C VAL A 155 -0.58 -3.32 16.28
N TYR A 156 -0.21 -2.79 15.12
CA TYR A 156 -1.12 -2.04 14.26
C TYR A 156 -1.37 -2.79 12.95
N VAL A 157 -2.62 -2.92 12.55
CA VAL A 157 -3.01 -3.69 11.35
C VAL A 157 -3.31 -2.74 10.18
N LEU A 158 -2.50 -2.84 9.12
CA LEU A 158 -2.53 -1.96 7.95
C LEU A 158 -3.54 -2.45 6.90
N ASN A 159 -4.84 -2.39 7.22
CA ASN A 159 -5.92 -3.08 6.50
C ASN A 159 -6.53 -2.34 5.30
N THR A 160 -6.34 -1.03 5.20
CA THR A 160 -6.95 -0.19 4.15
C THR A 160 -5.93 0.14 3.07
N LEU A 161 -6.41 0.51 1.88
CA LEU A 161 -5.51 0.97 0.80
C LEU A 161 -4.85 2.32 1.15
N PHE A 162 -5.46 3.13 2.02
CA PHE A 162 -4.82 4.32 2.59
C PHE A 162 -3.57 4.00 3.42
N ASN A 163 -3.42 2.77 3.90
CA ASN A 163 -2.27 2.36 4.69
C ASN A 163 -1.05 1.97 3.83
N LEU A 164 -1.18 1.84 2.50
CA LEU A 164 -0.05 1.42 1.64
C LEU A 164 1.14 2.40 1.68
N PRO A 165 0.94 3.74 1.60
CA PRO A 165 2.04 4.70 1.72
C PRO A 165 2.78 4.61 3.05
N GLU A 166 2.07 4.54 4.18
CA GLU A 166 2.69 4.44 5.50
C GLU A 166 3.37 3.08 5.71
N THR A 167 2.81 1.99 5.17
CA THR A 167 3.44 0.66 5.19
C THR A 167 4.83 0.70 4.57
N TYR A 168 4.94 1.31 3.39
CA TYR A 168 6.22 1.47 2.71
C TYR A 168 7.14 2.45 3.45
N LEU A 169 6.60 3.57 3.94
CA LEU A 169 7.37 4.56 4.69
C LEU A 169 7.98 3.99 5.98
N PHE A 170 7.27 3.10 6.68
CA PHE A 170 7.84 2.39 7.83
C PHE A 170 9.06 1.57 7.44
N ALA A 171 8.98 0.81 6.34
CA ALA A 171 10.13 0.06 5.83
C ALA A 171 11.29 1.01 5.47
N CYS A 172 11.04 2.11 4.76
CA CYS A 172 12.07 3.10 4.44
C CYS A 172 12.75 3.69 5.68
N LEU A 173 11.95 4.08 6.70
CA LEU A 173 12.49 4.70 7.90
C LEU A 173 13.32 3.72 8.72
N VAL A 174 12.82 2.50 8.93
CA VAL A 174 13.56 1.46 9.64
C VAL A 174 14.85 1.14 8.89
N ASP A 175 14.79 0.94 7.56
CA ASP A 175 15.97 0.69 6.74
C ASP A 175 17.00 1.83 6.79
N PHE A 176 16.53 3.07 6.70
CA PHE A 176 17.37 4.25 6.76
C PHE A 176 18.09 4.36 8.11
N PHE A 177 17.38 4.20 9.22
CA PHE A 177 18.01 4.30 10.54
C PHE A 177 18.94 3.12 10.83
N THR A 178 18.63 1.92 10.36
CA THR A 178 19.47 0.73 10.54
C THR A 178 20.78 0.84 9.76
N HIS A 179 20.78 1.40 8.55
CA HIS A 179 21.99 1.51 7.72
C HIS A 179 22.76 2.83 7.90
N SER A 180 22.22 3.79 8.63
CA SER A 180 22.87 5.08 8.83
C SER A 180 23.89 5.01 9.98
N PRO A 181 25.18 5.29 9.73
CA PRO A 181 26.25 5.13 10.73
C PRO A 181 26.14 6.08 11.94
N GLN A 182 25.30 7.12 11.82
CA GLN A 182 25.05 8.07 12.89
C GLN A 182 24.04 7.56 13.93
N TYR A 183 23.29 6.52 13.59
CA TYR A 183 22.29 5.91 14.46
C TYR A 183 22.83 4.56 14.92
N ALA A 184 22.92 4.38 16.23
CA ALA A 184 23.33 3.11 16.81
C ALA A 184 22.10 2.23 17.04
N GLU A 185 22.10 1.04 16.44
CA GLU A 185 21.15 -0.02 16.80
C GLU A 185 21.33 -0.38 18.29
N GLN A 186 20.22 -0.54 19.00
CA GLN A 186 20.25 -0.87 20.42
C GLN A 186 20.40 -2.37 20.65
N VAL A 187 20.96 -2.74 21.81
CA VAL A 187 21.11 -4.14 22.23
C VAL A 187 19.75 -4.84 22.33
N ASP A 188 18.70 -4.11 22.73
CA ASP A 188 17.35 -4.63 22.89
C ASP A 188 16.50 -4.57 21.60
N ARG A 189 17.03 -3.98 20.52
CA ARG A 189 16.37 -3.84 19.20
C ARG A 189 14.99 -3.18 19.25
N THR A 190 14.76 -2.28 20.21
CA THR A 190 13.44 -1.61 20.39
C THR A 190 13.34 -0.22 19.74
N GLY A 191 14.42 0.22 19.10
CA GLY A 191 14.49 1.51 18.44
C GLY A 191 15.91 1.87 18.03
N VAL A 192 16.11 3.16 17.78
CA VAL A 192 17.37 3.72 17.30
C VAL A 192 17.85 4.85 18.23
N LYS A 193 19.16 5.00 18.37
CA LYS A 193 19.77 6.03 19.22
C LYS A 193 20.64 6.97 18.39
N TYR A 194 20.48 8.27 18.60
CA TYR A 194 21.28 9.34 17.99
C TYR A 194 21.88 10.22 19.11
N GLY A 195 23.16 10.05 19.40
CA GLY A 195 23.78 10.68 20.57
C GLY A 195 23.08 10.24 21.87
N GLU A 196 22.51 11.18 22.62
CA GLU A 196 21.71 10.88 23.83
C GLU A 196 20.20 10.73 23.56
N LEU A 197 19.76 10.97 22.32
CA LEU A 197 18.34 10.84 21.94
C LEU A 197 18.02 9.39 21.61
N PHE A 198 16.96 8.86 22.23
CA PHE A 198 16.41 7.55 21.90
C PHE A 198 15.05 7.70 21.21
N MET A 199 14.90 7.03 20.07
CA MET A 199 13.65 6.96 19.30
C MET A 199 13.21 5.50 19.23
N SER A 200 12.18 5.16 19.99
CA SER A 200 11.56 3.83 19.90
C SER A 200 10.83 3.64 18.57
N PHE A 201 10.71 2.40 18.09
CA PHE A 201 9.87 2.13 16.91
C PHE A 201 8.40 2.51 17.14
N LYS A 202 7.94 2.46 18.39
CA LYS A 202 6.60 2.93 18.79
C LYS A 202 6.43 4.44 18.64
N SER A 203 7.41 5.25 19.04
CA SER A 203 7.34 6.70 18.84
C SER A 203 7.42 7.05 17.36
N ILE A 204 8.29 6.38 16.59
CA ILE A 204 8.36 6.56 15.13
C ILE A 204 7.00 6.24 14.49
N PHE A 205 6.36 5.15 14.92
CA PHE A 205 5.02 4.79 14.48
C PHE A 205 3.98 5.86 14.76
N GLN A 206 3.98 6.42 15.98
CA GLN A 206 3.07 7.49 16.38
C GLN A 206 3.29 8.76 15.54
N ASP A 207 4.53 9.12 15.26
CA ASP A 207 4.86 10.29 14.44
C ASP A 207 4.38 10.12 12.99
N VAL A 208 4.60 8.94 12.38
CA VAL A 208 4.10 8.63 11.03
C VAL A 208 2.58 8.65 11.00
N ARG A 209 1.90 7.97 11.92
CA ARG A 209 0.43 7.97 11.98
C ARG A 209 -0.12 9.38 12.16
N GLY A 210 0.48 10.17 13.06
CA GLY A 210 0.12 11.57 13.26
C GLY A 210 0.33 12.41 12.01
N ALA A 211 1.40 12.16 11.24
CA ALA A 211 1.65 12.82 9.97
C ALA A 211 0.63 12.42 8.89
N VAL A 212 0.28 11.13 8.77
CA VAL A 212 -0.76 10.64 7.85
C VAL A 212 -2.10 11.29 8.16
N ASP A 213 -2.52 11.27 9.43
CA ASP A 213 -3.79 11.85 9.85
C ASP A 213 -3.80 13.37 9.59
N TRP A 214 -2.69 14.05 9.88
CA TRP A 214 -2.54 15.48 9.58
C TRP A 214 -2.69 15.78 8.09
N VAL A 215 -2.04 14.99 7.22
CA VAL A 215 -2.10 15.14 5.77
C VAL A 215 -3.53 14.94 5.24
N HIS A 216 -4.30 14.00 5.80
CA HIS A 216 -5.67 13.72 5.37
C HIS A 216 -6.71 14.73 5.90
N ILE A 217 -6.49 15.27 7.10
CA ILE A 217 -7.45 16.16 7.78
C ILE A 217 -7.17 17.63 7.49
N TYR A 218 -5.90 18.06 7.62
CA TYR A 218 -5.49 19.45 7.59
C TYR A 218 -4.57 19.79 6.41
N GLY A 219 -3.92 18.79 5.83
CA GLY A 219 -2.98 18.97 4.72
C GLY A 219 -3.64 19.16 3.36
N ASP A 220 -2.79 19.28 2.35
CA ASP A 220 -3.21 19.57 0.97
C ASP A 220 -3.59 18.32 0.16
N LEU A 221 -3.68 17.13 0.76
CA LEU A 221 -3.94 15.89 0.02
C LEU A 221 -5.23 16.00 -0.80
N LYS A 222 -6.35 16.31 -0.14
CA LYS A 222 -7.66 16.45 -0.80
C LYS A 222 -7.66 17.53 -1.88
N LYS A 223 -7.02 18.67 -1.61
CA LYS A 223 -6.90 19.77 -2.57
C LYS A 223 -6.15 19.32 -3.83
N LYS A 224 -4.97 18.71 -3.65
CA LYS A 224 -4.15 18.19 -4.75
C LYS A 224 -4.85 17.06 -5.52
N THR A 225 -5.59 16.20 -4.83
CA THR A 225 -6.39 15.15 -5.48
C THR A 225 -7.45 15.74 -6.42
N LEU A 226 -8.12 16.82 -6.02
CA LEU A 226 -9.08 17.51 -6.87
C LEU A 226 -8.41 18.21 -8.06
N GLU A 227 -7.29 18.90 -7.84
CA GLU A 227 -6.53 19.57 -8.90
C GLU A 227 -6.04 18.59 -9.98
N VAL A 228 -5.49 17.44 -9.58
CA VAL A 228 -5.00 16.41 -10.51
C VAL A 228 -6.15 15.70 -11.23
N SER A 229 -7.29 15.51 -10.57
CA SER A 229 -8.48 14.92 -11.19
C SER A 229 -9.07 15.85 -12.26
N LEU A 230 -9.11 17.17 -12.00
CA LEU A 230 -9.61 18.16 -12.95
C LEU A 230 -8.73 18.33 -14.20
N LEU A 231 -7.45 17.98 -14.13
CA LEU A 231 -6.50 18.11 -15.24
C LEU A 231 -6.43 16.88 -16.15
N LYS A 232 -7.07 15.76 -15.78
CA LYS A 232 -7.02 14.51 -16.56
C LYS A 232 -8.32 14.18 -17.31
N ASP A 233 -9.34 15.03 -17.19
CA ASP A 233 -10.62 14.91 -17.89
C ASP A 233 -10.88 16.16 -18.77
N PHE A 234 -10.13 16.31 -19.87
CA PHE A 234 -10.50 17.04 -21.09
C PHE A 234 -9.78 16.45 -22.31
#